data_AF-A0A662YUH9-F1
#
_entry.id   AF-A0A662YUH9-F1
#
_cell.length_a   1.000
_cell.length_b   1.000
_cell.length_c   1.000
_cell.angle_alpha   90.00
_cell.angle_beta   90.00
_cell.angle_gamma   90.00
#
_symmetry.space_group_name_H-M   'P 1'
#
loop_
_entity.id
_entity.type
_entity.pdbx_description
1 polymer ?
#
loop_
_entity_poly.entity_id
_entity_poly.type
_entity_poly.pdbx_seq_one_letter_code
_entity_poly.pdbx_strand_id
1 'polypeptide(L)'
;MMLCFSVRNIVTSAIKSCNYHARNFRGGQSTFSAVQLKGRSFLTLKDFNSEEIKHLLWTAADLKHRLKNKGQFLPLLQGKSIAMIFEKRSTRTRISTETGFALLGGHPCFLTTQDIHLGTNESTADTARVLSGLTDLILARVYSQSTIEELAKEASIPVINGLSDMYHPIQILADFLTLQEHYGYLNGLTVSWIGDGNNVLHSFMMAAAKLGVHLRIATPRGYEPDASVIREAEKLSKESGTKLFLTNNPLEAARGSNVLVTDTWISMGQEEEKKQKLKDFHGYQITMQTGKVAAPDWTFLHCLPRKQEEVDDEVFYSQRSLVFPEAENRKWTIMITGAILLAVGVWGKLTLGTYISLIAENSTNAPYVLIGTGTTIIVFGLFGCFATCRGSPWMLKLYAMFLSLVFLAELVAGISGFVFRHEIKVTFLRTYNEAVLDYNANDERSKAVDYVQTSVSKKRGVWNSHSLRCCGVQNYTSWFGSNYFPENGIPRSCCANASDCSQQDMRNATIASTKVYQQGCYNLVTSFMETNMGIIAGVAFGIAFSQGDKDCIYHPEVVEDCGRTPQEH
;
A
#
# COMPACT_ATOMS: atom_id res chain seq x y z
N MET A 1 -71.21 -12.77 22.08
CA MET A 1 -71.24 -12.51 20.62
C MET A 1 -70.09 -11.56 20.31
N MET A 2 -69.07 -12.08 19.61
CA MET A 2 -68.02 -11.41 18.80
C MET A 2 -67.17 -10.30 19.44
N LEU A 3 -65.88 -10.53 19.73
CA LEU A 3 -64.70 -10.52 18.85
C LEU A 3 -64.23 -9.11 18.43
N CYS A 4 -62.90 -8.93 18.51
CA CYS A 4 -62.07 -7.79 18.07
C CYS A 4 -61.95 -6.59 19.02
N PHE A 5 -60.92 -6.58 19.88
CA PHE A 5 -59.66 -5.86 19.59
C PHE A 5 -58.66 -6.13 20.72
N SER A 6 -57.71 -7.00 20.40
CA SER A 6 -56.57 -7.40 21.23
C SER A 6 -55.37 -6.48 20.96
N VAL A 7 -54.45 -6.45 21.94
CA VAL A 7 -53.06 -5.99 21.86
C VAL A 7 -52.83 -4.46 21.92
N ARG A 8 -52.81 -3.88 23.13
CA ARG A 8 -52.07 -2.62 23.36
C ARG A 8 -51.42 -2.41 24.73
N ASN A 9 -51.49 -3.35 25.68
CA ASN A 9 -51.08 -3.09 27.07
C ASN A 9 -50.02 -4.03 27.68
N ILE A 10 -49.15 -4.68 26.87
CA ILE A 10 -48.03 -5.52 27.41
C ILE A 10 -46.65 -5.11 26.84
N VAL A 11 -46.46 -3.84 26.44
CA VAL A 11 -45.16 -3.39 25.88
C VAL A 11 -44.52 -2.21 26.66
N THR A 12 -45.18 -1.69 27.70
CA THR A 12 -44.70 -0.48 28.40
C THR A 12 -43.83 -0.72 29.63
N SER A 13 -43.42 -1.95 29.96
CA SER A 13 -42.46 -2.21 31.06
C SER A 13 -41.08 -2.76 30.64
N ALA A 14 -40.77 -2.80 29.34
CA ALA A 14 -39.48 -3.33 28.84
C ALA A 14 -38.57 -2.27 28.15
N ILE A 15 -38.90 -0.97 28.26
CA ILE A 15 -38.19 0.12 27.55
C ILE A 15 -37.22 0.91 28.45
N LYS A 16 -36.83 0.37 29.62
CA LYS A 16 -35.93 1.10 30.56
C LYS A 16 -34.55 0.49 30.84
N SER A 17 -34.10 -0.51 30.10
CA SER A 17 -32.73 -1.02 30.24
C SER A 17 -32.17 -1.58 28.94
N CYS A 18 -31.90 -0.72 27.96
CA CYS A 18 -30.96 -1.01 26.87
C CYS A 18 -30.62 0.29 26.11
N ASN A 19 -30.00 1.25 26.80
CA ASN A 19 -29.27 2.32 26.10
C ASN A 19 -27.86 1.82 25.80
N TYR A 20 -27.75 0.95 24.78
CA TYR A 20 -26.49 0.71 24.11
C TYR A 20 -26.20 1.99 23.30
N HIS A 21 -25.37 2.87 23.86
CA HIS A 21 -24.83 3.99 23.10
C HIS A 21 -23.93 3.43 22.00
N ALA A 22 -24.50 3.20 20.82
CA ALA A 22 -23.76 3.07 19.58
C ALA A 22 -23.00 4.36 19.34
N ARG A 23 -21.75 4.44 19.82
CA ARG A 23 -20.77 5.43 19.36
C ARG A 23 -20.32 5.01 17.96
N ASN A 24 -21.20 5.23 17.00
CA ASN A 24 -20.88 5.17 15.58
C ASN A 24 -19.74 6.13 15.29
N PHE A 25 -18.66 5.63 14.68
CA PHE A 25 -17.69 6.49 14.03
C PHE A 25 -18.42 7.28 12.93
N ARG A 26 -18.60 8.59 13.14
CA ARG A 26 -18.93 9.48 12.04
C ARG A 26 -17.73 9.48 11.12
N GLY A 27 -17.92 9.09 9.85
CA GLY A 27 -16.94 9.37 8.81
C GLY A 27 -16.56 10.85 8.88
N GLY A 28 -15.27 11.11 9.11
CA GLY A 28 -14.72 12.43 9.40
C GLY A 28 -13.19 12.41 9.31
N GLN A 29 -12.59 13.56 9.04
CA GLN A 29 -11.15 13.71 8.79
C GLN A 29 -10.29 13.19 9.95
N SER A 30 -9.28 12.41 9.61
CA SER A 30 -8.25 11.90 10.51
C SER A 30 -7.49 13.05 11.18
N THR A 31 -7.38 13.02 12.51
CA THR A 31 -6.47 13.87 13.31
C THR A 31 -5.08 13.24 13.49
N PHE A 32 -4.78 12.14 12.79
CA PHE A 32 -3.46 11.51 12.84
C PHE A 32 -2.41 12.46 12.24
N SER A 33 -1.22 12.51 12.86
CA SER A 33 -0.04 13.14 12.28
C SER A 33 0.24 12.57 10.87
N ALA A 34 1.05 13.25 10.05
CA ALA A 34 1.34 12.80 8.69
C ALA A 34 2.09 11.45 8.68
N VAL A 35 1.33 10.35 8.72
CA VAL A 35 1.82 8.98 8.63
C VAL A 35 2.23 8.71 7.18
N GLN A 36 3.51 8.42 6.96
CA GLN A 36 4.08 8.18 5.63
C GLN A 36 4.39 6.69 5.43
N LEU A 37 3.45 5.95 4.81
CA LEU A 37 3.60 4.52 4.53
C LEU A 37 3.97 4.22 3.07
N LYS A 38 3.95 5.22 2.18
CA LYS A 38 4.21 5.05 0.75
C LYS A 38 5.54 4.36 0.48
N GLY A 39 5.53 3.35 -0.40
CA GLY A 39 6.74 2.66 -0.85
C GLY A 39 7.33 1.67 0.15
N ARG A 40 6.79 1.59 1.38
CA ARG A 40 7.29 0.67 2.40
C ARG A 40 6.76 -0.74 2.17
N SER A 41 7.61 -1.74 2.36
CA SER A 41 7.20 -3.14 2.46
C SER A 41 6.49 -3.42 3.79
N PHE A 42 5.54 -4.35 3.79
CA PHE A 42 4.77 -4.77 4.96
C PHE A 42 5.11 -6.22 5.32
N LEU A 43 6.28 -6.41 5.93
CA LEU A 43 6.84 -7.73 6.23
C LEU A 43 6.41 -8.27 7.59
N THR A 44 6.40 -7.39 8.60
CA THR A 44 5.98 -7.69 9.97
C THR A 44 5.43 -6.42 10.64
N LEU A 45 4.54 -6.60 11.60
CA LEU A 45 4.02 -5.49 12.43
C LEU A 45 5.07 -4.93 13.38
N LYS A 46 6.23 -5.59 13.53
CA LYS A 46 7.37 -5.06 14.28
C LYS A 46 7.82 -3.69 13.75
N ASP A 47 7.82 -3.52 12.42
CA ASP A 47 8.37 -2.34 11.75
C ASP A 47 7.42 -1.13 11.73
N PHE A 48 6.22 -1.28 12.31
CA PHE A 48 5.16 -0.26 12.29
C PHE A 48 4.89 0.26 13.69
N ASN A 49 4.81 1.57 13.87
CA ASN A 49 4.48 2.17 15.16
C ASN A 49 2.96 2.17 15.43
N SER A 50 2.55 2.57 16.63
CA SER A 50 1.13 2.60 17.05
C SER A 50 0.24 3.41 16.10
N GLU A 51 0.67 4.62 15.73
CA GLU A 51 -0.11 5.51 14.88
C GLU A 51 -0.21 4.99 13.44
N GLU A 52 0.84 4.35 12.95
CA GLU A 52 0.83 3.67 11.65
C GLU A 52 -0.17 2.52 11.60
N ILE A 53 -0.19 1.66 12.64
CA ILE A 53 -1.15 0.55 12.71
C ILE A 53 -2.58 1.09 12.84
N LYS A 54 -2.82 2.11 13.68
CA LYS A 54 -4.13 2.76 13.79
C LYS A 54 -4.58 3.38 12.47
N HIS A 55 -3.66 4.00 11.72
CA HIS A 55 -3.96 4.59 10.42
C HIS A 55 -4.34 3.52 9.39
N LEU A 56 -3.67 2.36 9.41
CA LEU A 56 -4.07 1.20 8.64
C LEU A 56 -5.51 0.80 9.02
N LEU A 57 -5.80 0.50 10.29
CA LEU A 57 -7.14 0.09 10.74
C LEU A 57 -8.24 1.11 10.41
N TRP A 58 -7.96 2.40 10.57
CA TRP A 58 -8.90 3.48 10.21
C TRP A 58 -9.24 3.48 8.71
N THR A 59 -8.23 3.33 7.86
CA THR A 59 -8.44 3.27 6.41
C THR A 59 -9.23 2.03 6.01
N ALA A 60 -9.07 0.91 6.74
CA ALA A 60 -9.86 -0.30 6.55
C ALA A 60 -11.35 -0.02 6.75
N ALA A 61 -11.65 0.62 7.87
CA ALA A 61 -13.00 0.98 8.24
C ALA A 61 -13.60 1.97 7.23
N ASP A 62 -12.83 2.95 6.74
CA ASP A 62 -13.29 3.88 5.70
C ASP A 62 -13.61 3.16 4.38
N LEU A 63 -12.70 2.30 3.89
CA LEU A 63 -12.92 1.53 2.66
C LEU A 63 -14.13 0.62 2.78
N LYS A 64 -14.25 -0.13 3.88
CA LYS A 64 -15.43 -0.96 4.17
C LYS A 64 -16.70 -0.13 4.18
N HIS A 65 -16.71 1.00 4.89
CA HIS A 65 -17.87 1.87 4.97
C HIS A 65 -18.28 2.42 3.60
N ARG A 66 -17.33 2.93 2.81
CA ARG A 66 -17.61 3.54 1.51
C ARG A 66 -18.03 2.53 0.45
N LEU A 67 -17.34 1.40 0.37
CA LEU A 67 -17.61 0.38 -0.64
C LEU A 67 -18.78 -0.51 -0.26
N LYS A 68 -18.81 -1.06 0.97
CA LYS A 68 -19.85 -1.99 1.42
C LYS A 68 -21.14 -1.27 1.81
N ASN A 69 -21.04 -0.24 2.66
CA ASN A 69 -22.24 0.35 3.27
C ASN A 69 -22.86 1.45 2.40
N LYS A 70 -22.03 2.23 1.69
CA LYS A 70 -22.49 3.29 0.79
C LYS A 70 -22.57 2.87 -0.68
N GLY A 71 -22.05 1.70 -1.06
CA GLY A 71 -22.04 1.23 -2.44
C GLY A 71 -21.23 2.12 -3.40
N GLN A 72 -20.23 2.84 -2.89
CA GLN A 72 -19.39 3.69 -3.74
C GLN A 72 -18.47 2.85 -4.63
N PHE A 73 -18.13 3.38 -5.80
CA PHE A 73 -17.06 2.83 -6.65
C PHE A 73 -15.80 3.68 -6.49
N LEU A 74 -14.68 3.07 -6.06
CA LEU A 74 -13.43 3.75 -5.76
C LEU A 74 -12.26 3.10 -6.52
N PRO A 75 -11.97 3.52 -7.77
CA PRO A 75 -10.93 2.92 -8.60
C PRO A 75 -9.51 3.42 -8.20
N LEU A 76 -9.15 3.32 -6.92
CA LEU A 76 -7.89 3.84 -6.36
C LEU A 76 -6.63 3.17 -6.94
N LEU A 77 -6.78 1.95 -7.46
CA LEU A 77 -5.74 1.11 -8.03
C LEU A 77 -5.90 0.92 -9.54
N GLN A 78 -6.64 1.81 -10.22
CA GLN A 78 -6.84 1.72 -11.65
C GLN A 78 -5.50 1.72 -12.41
N GLY A 79 -5.33 0.73 -13.29
CA GLY A 79 -4.12 0.57 -14.10
C GLY A 79 -2.92 0.04 -13.31
N LYS A 80 -3.14 -0.55 -12.14
CA LYS A 80 -2.11 -1.15 -11.29
C LYS A 80 -2.19 -2.67 -11.32
N SER A 81 -1.08 -3.36 -11.14
CA SER A 81 -1.03 -4.82 -11.03
C SER A 81 -0.32 -5.27 -9.76
N ILE A 82 -0.74 -6.41 -9.21
CA ILE A 82 -0.11 -7.07 -8.07
C ILE A 82 0.28 -8.49 -8.44
N ALA A 83 1.56 -8.86 -8.25
CA ALA A 83 2.02 -10.23 -8.29
C ALA A 83 1.67 -10.91 -6.97
N MET A 84 0.91 -12.00 -7.01
CA MET A 84 0.47 -12.76 -5.86
C MET A 84 1.14 -14.15 -5.86
N ILE A 85 2.29 -14.27 -5.20
CA ILE A 85 3.10 -15.50 -5.13
C ILE A 85 2.61 -16.37 -3.97
N PHE A 86 2.28 -17.63 -4.24
CA PHE A 86 1.80 -18.59 -3.25
C PHE A 86 2.57 -19.92 -3.31
N GLU A 87 3.45 -20.14 -2.33
CA GLU A 87 4.12 -21.43 -2.12
C GLU A 87 3.25 -22.43 -1.34
N LYS A 88 2.23 -21.92 -0.64
CA LYS A 88 1.26 -22.69 0.15
C LYS A 88 -0.16 -22.37 -0.30
N ARG A 89 -1.03 -23.37 -0.25
CA ARG A 89 -2.47 -23.19 -0.54
C ARG A 89 -3.09 -22.14 0.39
N SER A 90 -4.00 -21.34 -0.15
CA SER A 90 -4.79 -20.38 0.62
C SER A 90 -6.10 -20.06 -0.06
N THR A 91 -7.22 -20.12 0.67
CA THR A 91 -8.49 -19.57 0.19
C THR A 91 -8.66 -18.14 0.65
N ARG A 92 -8.48 -17.86 1.94
CA ARG A 92 -8.80 -16.54 2.52
C ARG A 92 -7.88 -15.45 2.00
N THR A 93 -6.56 -15.61 2.14
CA THR A 93 -5.59 -14.61 1.65
C THR A 93 -5.71 -14.42 0.14
N ARG A 94 -5.88 -15.50 -0.63
CA ARG A 94 -6.05 -15.42 -2.09
C ARG A 94 -7.29 -14.62 -2.46
N ILE A 95 -8.48 -15.07 -2.03
CA ILE A 95 -9.75 -14.45 -2.41
C ILE A 95 -9.88 -13.02 -1.86
N SER A 96 -9.40 -12.76 -0.65
CA SER A 96 -9.41 -11.41 -0.07
C SER A 96 -8.57 -10.44 -0.89
N THR A 97 -7.38 -10.86 -1.31
CA THR A 97 -6.44 -10.03 -2.08
C THR A 97 -6.93 -9.86 -3.51
N GLU A 98 -7.28 -10.95 -4.19
CA GLU A 98 -7.72 -10.96 -5.58
C GLU A 98 -8.97 -10.09 -5.76
N THR A 99 -10.01 -10.33 -4.95
CA THR A 99 -11.25 -9.54 -5.04
C THR A 99 -11.11 -8.13 -4.48
N GLY A 100 -10.24 -7.92 -3.48
CA GLY A 100 -9.99 -6.59 -2.91
C GLY A 100 -9.25 -5.67 -3.87
N PHE A 101 -8.21 -6.17 -4.52
CA PHE A 101 -7.40 -5.43 -5.48
C PHE A 101 -8.20 -5.10 -6.75
N ALA A 102 -8.95 -6.09 -7.27
CA ALA A 102 -9.86 -5.90 -8.41
C ALA A 102 -10.97 -4.90 -8.11
N LEU A 103 -11.55 -4.92 -6.90
CA LEU A 103 -12.60 -3.97 -6.48
C LEU A 103 -12.11 -2.51 -6.49
N LEU A 104 -10.81 -2.28 -6.32
CA LEU A 104 -10.19 -0.96 -6.43
C LEU A 104 -9.71 -0.62 -7.86
N GLY A 105 -10.03 -1.43 -8.85
CA GLY A 105 -9.70 -1.20 -10.27
C GLY A 105 -8.32 -1.72 -10.71
N GLY A 106 -7.61 -2.45 -9.85
CA GLY A 106 -6.32 -3.06 -10.19
C GLY A 106 -6.46 -4.48 -10.75
N HIS A 107 -5.37 -5.03 -11.31
CA HIS A 107 -5.31 -6.38 -11.84
C HIS A 107 -4.48 -7.32 -10.93
N PRO A 108 -5.11 -8.29 -10.25
CA PRO A 108 -4.39 -9.30 -9.48
C PRO A 108 -3.87 -10.43 -10.37
N CYS A 109 -2.57 -10.70 -10.31
CA CYS A 109 -1.91 -11.80 -11.03
C CYS A 109 -1.53 -12.92 -10.04
N PHE A 110 -2.24 -14.04 -10.10
CA PHE A 110 -2.03 -15.19 -9.20
C PHE A 110 -0.94 -16.12 -9.74
N LEU A 111 0.08 -16.39 -8.92
CA LEU A 111 1.28 -17.13 -9.28
C LEU A 111 1.55 -18.23 -8.24
N THR A 112 1.60 -19.48 -8.67
CA THR A 112 1.98 -20.64 -7.85
C THR A 112 3.39 -21.11 -8.14
N THR A 113 3.93 -22.01 -7.32
CA THR A 113 5.23 -22.67 -7.59
C THR A 113 5.24 -23.53 -8.85
N GLN A 114 4.06 -23.83 -9.44
CA GLN A 114 3.97 -24.50 -10.74
C GLN A 114 4.05 -23.50 -11.90
N ASP A 115 3.80 -22.21 -11.65
CA ASP A 115 3.71 -21.18 -12.68
C ASP A 115 5.03 -20.39 -12.84
N ILE A 116 5.81 -20.25 -11.77
CA ILE A 116 7.03 -19.41 -11.74
C ILE A 116 8.29 -20.22 -11.41
N HIS A 117 9.46 -19.67 -11.79
CA HIS A 117 10.77 -20.30 -11.60
C HIS A 117 11.42 -20.06 -10.23
N LEU A 118 10.73 -19.34 -9.33
CA LEU A 118 11.22 -18.98 -8.01
C LEU A 118 11.71 -20.22 -7.23
N GLY A 119 12.99 -20.21 -6.83
CA GLY A 119 13.60 -21.25 -6.01
C GLY A 119 13.94 -22.56 -6.75
N THR A 120 13.65 -22.65 -8.05
CA THR A 120 13.99 -23.81 -8.89
C THR A 120 14.98 -23.41 -9.98
N ASN A 121 14.50 -22.70 -11.00
CA ASN A 121 15.31 -22.29 -12.15
C ASN A 121 15.76 -20.82 -12.07
N GLU A 122 15.27 -20.06 -11.08
CA GLU A 122 15.57 -18.64 -10.91
C GLU A 122 15.75 -18.28 -9.44
N SER A 123 16.71 -17.40 -9.15
CA SER A 123 16.97 -16.93 -7.79
C SER A 123 15.84 -16.01 -7.30
N THR A 124 15.67 -15.90 -5.97
CA THR A 124 14.75 -14.94 -5.36
C THR A 124 15.06 -13.50 -5.79
N ALA A 125 16.35 -13.16 -5.85
CA ALA A 125 16.82 -11.82 -6.23
C ALA A 125 16.45 -11.46 -7.67
N ASP A 126 16.70 -12.37 -8.61
CA ASP A 126 16.36 -12.13 -10.02
C ASP A 126 14.85 -12.06 -10.22
N THR A 127 14.10 -12.97 -9.59
CA THR A 127 12.63 -12.94 -9.59
C THR A 127 12.10 -11.59 -9.06
N ALA A 128 12.65 -11.09 -7.95
CA ALA A 128 12.25 -9.81 -7.36
C ALA A 128 12.49 -8.62 -8.31
N ARG A 129 13.63 -8.60 -9.00
CA ARG A 129 13.99 -7.55 -9.98
C ARG A 129 13.10 -7.61 -11.21
N VAL A 130 12.82 -8.81 -11.73
CA VAL A 130 11.90 -9.02 -12.85
C VAL A 130 10.50 -8.53 -12.49
N LEU A 131 9.96 -8.97 -11.34
CA LEU A 131 8.62 -8.56 -10.90
C LEU A 131 8.51 -7.06 -10.63
N SER A 132 9.61 -6.41 -10.22
CA SER A 132 9.66 -4.95 -10.05
C SER A 132 9.47 -4.17 -11.36
N GLY A 133 9.83 -4.76 -12.51
CA GLY A 133 9.59 -4.18 -13.82
C GLY A 133 8.23 -4.51 -14.43
N LEU A 134 7.55 -5.54 -13.91
CA LEU A 134 6.31 -6.08 -14.49
C LEU A 134 5.05 -5.73 -13.67
N THR A 135 5.21 -5.43 -12.38
CA THR A 135 4.10 -5.20 -11.45
C THR A 135 4.32 -3.99 -10.55
N ASP A 136 3.27 -3.52 -9.86
CA ASP A 136 3.36 -2.41 -8.92
C ASP A 136 3.51 -2.87 -7.46
N LEU A 137 3.14 -4.12 -7.13
CA LEU A 137 3.28 -4.73 -5.80
C LEU A 137 3.54 -6.22 -5.90
N ILE A 138 4.18 -6.76 -4.87
CA ILE A 138 4.28 -8.19 -4.62
C ILE A 138 3.54 -8.50 -3.32
N LEU A 139 2.60 -9.44 -3.34
CA LEU A 139 2.18 -10.16 -2.14
C LEU A 139 2.74 -11.58 -2.24
N ALA A 140 3.48 -12.00 -1.23
CA ALA A 140 4.09 -13.31 -1.21
C ALA A 140 3.70 -14.06 0.06
N ARG A 141 3.18 -15.28 -0.12
CA ARG A 141 2.94 -16.27 0.92
C ARG A 141 4.00 -17.37 0.75
N VAL A 142 4.97 -17.36 1.66
CA VAL A 142 6.20 -18.15 1.58
C VAL A 142 6.34 -19.12 2.74
N TYR A 143 7.25 -20.08 2.63
CA TYR A 143 7.65 -20.93 3.74
C TYR A 143 8.48 -20.13 4.76
N SER A 144 9.56 -19.48 4.33
CA SER A 144 10.50 -18.82 5.24
C SER A 144 10.41 -17.29 5.21
N GLN A 145 10.54 -16.69 6.38
CA GLN A 145 10.64 -15.24 6.56
C GLN A 145 11.86 -14.64 5.83
N SER A 146 12.96 -15.39 5.67
CA SER A 146 14.13 -14.92 4.92
C SER A 146 13.82 -14.70 3.44
N THR A 147 12.96 -15.54 2.84
CA THR A 147 12.55 -15.41 1.43
C THR A 147 11.77 -14.11 1.20
N ILE A 148 10.84 -13.75 2.09
CA ILE A 148 10.07 -12.49 1.96
C ILE A 148 10.97 -11.27 2.20
N GLU A 149 11.96 -11.37 3.09
CA GLU A 149 12.96 -10.32 3.35
C GLU A 149 13.90 -10.12 2.16
N GLU A 150 14.35 -11.19 1.51
CA GLU A 150 15.15 -11.14 0.29
C GLU A 150 14.35 -10.53 -0.88
N LEU A 151 13.10 -10.97 -1.09
CA LEU A 151 12.20 -10.35 -2.07
C LEU A 151 12.08 -8.84 -1.83
N ALA A 152 11.88 -8.42 -0.58
CA ALA A 152 11.72 -7.01 -0.24
C ALA A 152 13.02 -6.18 -0.37
N LYS A 153 14.17 -6.81 -0.18
CA LYS A 153 15.47 -6.18 -0.33
C LYS A 153 15.82 -5.95 -1.81
N GLU A 154 15.53 -6.92 -2.66
CA GLU A 154 15.92 -6.89 -4.08
C GLU A 154 14.85 -6.24 -4.98
N ALA A 155 13.59 -6.21 -4.56
CA ALA A 155 12.52 -5.52 -5.28
C ALA A 155 12.60 -4.00 -5.09
N SER A 156 12.33 -3.25 -6.16
CA SER A 156 12.16 -1.79 -6.10
C SER A 156 10.70 -1.35 -5.86
N ILE A 157 9.79 -2.32 -5.72
CA ILE A 157 8.36 -2.15 -5.44
C ILE A 157 8.00 -2.74 -4.07
N PRO A 158 6.89 -2.30 -3.44
CA PRO A 158 6.52 -2.78 -2.11
C PRO A 158 6.18 -4.27 -2.08
N VAL A 159 6.65 -4.95 -1.03
CA VAL A 159 6.40 -6.36 -0.78
C VAL A 159 5.54 -6.54 0.48
N ILE A 160 4.47 -7.31 0.37
CA ILE A 160 3.51 -7.59 1.45
C ILE A 160 3.65 -9.07 1.85
N ASN A 161 3.90 -9.31 3.14
CA ASN A 161 3.90 -10.65 3.70
C ASN A 161 2.46 -11.20 3.81
N GLY A 162 2.13 -12.12 2.91
CA GLY A 162 0.85 -12.83 2.88
C GLY A 162 0.73 -13.95 3.91
N LEU A 163 1.87 -14.46 4.40
CA LEU A 163 2.13 -15.37 5.53
C LEU A 163 3.54 -15.98 5.34
N SER A 164 4.33 -16.06 6.41
CA SER A 164 5.59 -16.80 6.52
C SER A 164 5.55 -17.76 7.72
N ASP A 165 6.60 -18.55 7.93
CA ASP A 165 6.82 -19.34 9.16
C ASP A 165 6.89 -18.47 10.42
N MET A 166 7.40 -17.24 10.32
CA MET A 166 7.55 -16.34 11.48
C MET A 166 6.36 -15.43 11.73
N TYR A 167 5.71 -14.88 10.68
CA TYR A 167 4.70 -13.84 10.83
C TYR A 167 3.53 -13.96 9.85
N HIS A 168 2.38 -13.45 10.25
CA HIS A 168 1.17 -13.26 9.45
C HIS A 168 0.53 -11.88 9.73
N PRO A 169 1.20 -10.78 9.37
CA PRO A 169 0.80 -9.44 9.84
C PRO A 169 -0.56 -8.98 9.29
N ILE A 170 -0.94 -9.40 8.08
CA ILE A 170 -2.24 -9.04 7.48
C ILE A 170 -3.44 -9.72 8.18
N GLN A 171 -3.23 -10.84 8.87
CA GLN A 171 -4.28 -11.49 9.67
C GLN A 171 -4.60 -10.62 10.88
N ILE A 172 -3.57 -10.19 11.62
CA ILE A 172 -3.73 -9.39 12.83
C ILE A 172 -4.38 -8.02 12.58
N LEU A 173 -4.17 -7.43 11.41
CA LEU A 173 -4.93 -6.24 11.02
C LEU A 173 -6.44 -6.55 10.94
N ALA A 174 -6.84 -7.69 10.38
CA ALA A 174 -8.25 -8.08 10.31
C ALA A 174 -8.82 -8.37 11.71
N ASP A 175 -8.03 -9.01 12.57
CA ASP A 175 -8.41 -9.32 13.94
C ASP A 175 -8.69 -8.03 14.71
N PHE A 176 -7.76 -7.08 14.70
CA PHE A 176 -7.95 -5.80 15.41
C PHE A 176 -9.03 -4.92 14.78
N LEU A 177 -9.23 -4.95 13.47
CA LEU A 177 -10.39 -4.29 12.87
C LEU A 177 -11.70 -4.89 13.40
N THR A 178 -11.78 -6.22 13.47
CA THR A 178 -12.96 -6.94 13.97
C THR A 178 -13.25 -6.64 15.43
N LEU A 179 -12.20 -6.64 16.27
CA LEU A 179 -12.33 -6.28 17.68
C LEU A 179 -12.72 -4.81 17.85
N GLN A 180 -12.14 -3.90 17.07
CA GLN A 180 -12.51 -2.49 17.11
C GLN A 180 -13.97 -2.27 16.67
N GLU A 181 -14.46 -3.00 15.66
CA GLU A 181 -15.86 -2.95 15.24
C GLU A 181 -16.82 -3.49 16.30
N HIS A 182 -16.43 -4.54 17.04
CA HIS A 182 -17.26 -5.15 18.07
C HIS A 182 -17.30 -4.32 19.36
N TYR A 183 -16.14 -3.97 19.92
CA TYR A 183 -16.03 -3.28 21.21
C TYR A 183 -16.09 -1.75 21.08
N GLY A 184 -15.80 -1.20 19.90
CA GLY A 184 -15.66 0.24 19.67
C GLY A 184 -14.33 0.84 20.14
N TYR A 185 -13.47 0.04 20.78
CA TYR A 185 -12.13 0.41 21.25
C TYR A 185 -11.22 -0.81 21.30
N LEU A 186 -9.91 -0.59 21.39
CA LEU A 186 -8.90 -1.64 21.57
C LEU A 186 -8.11 -1.50 22.87
N ASN A 187 -7.75 -0.25 23.22
CA ASN A 187 -6.96 0.03 24.41
C ASN A 187 -7.63 -0.51 25.69
N GLY A 188 -6.89 -1.28 26.48
CA GLY A 188 -7.35 -1.93 27.71
C GLY A 188 -8.03 -3.29 27.53
N LEU A 189 -8.30 -3.73 26.30
CA LEU A 189 -8.77 -5.10 26.07
C LEU A 189 -7.70 -6.13 26.46
N THR A 190 -8.15 -7.28 26.92
CA THR A 190 -7.28 -8.44 27.16
C THR A 190 -7.57 -9.54 26.14
N VAL A 191 -6.59 -9.85 25.31
CA VAL A 191 -6.61 -10.97 24.35
C VAL A 191 -5.90 -12.17 24.98
N SER A 192 -6.56 -13.32 24.98
CA SER A 192 -6.01 -14.60 25.41
C SER A 192 -5.78 -15.52 24.22
N TRP A 193 -4.52 -15.80 23.93
CA TRP A 193 -4.13 -16.87 23.02
C TRP A 193 -4.06 -18.20 23.77
N ILE A 194 -4.63 -19.25 23.19
CA ILE A 194 -4.55 -20.62 23.70
C ILE A 194 -4.24 -21.52 22.50
N GLY A 195 -3.05 -22.13 22.46
CA GLY A 195 -2.65 -22.95 21.32
C GLY A 195 -1.15 -22.97 21.08
N ASP A 196 -0.75 -23.00 19.81
CA ASP A 196 0.65 -23.14 19.40
C ASP A 196 1.42 -21.81 19.42
N GLY A 197 2.74 -21.87 19.58
CA GLY A 197 3.68 -20.75 19.53
C GLY A 197 3.95 -20.25 18.11
N ASN A 198 2.91 -20.02 17.31
CA ASN A 198 3.04 -19.90 15.85
C ASN A 198 3.12 -18.46 15.32
N ASN A 199 3.17 -18.32 13.99
CA ASN A 199 3.24 -17.03 13.27
C ASN A 199 2.08 -16.05 13.55
N VAL A 200 0.87 -16.55 13.80
CA VAL A 200 -0.29 -15.72 14.16
C VAL A 200 -0.06 -15.13 15.55
N LEU A 201 0.34 -15.96 16.52
CA LEU A 201 0.70 -15.48 17.86
C LEU A 201 1.86 -14.48 17.82
N HIS A 202 2.93 -14.79 17.08
CA HIS A 202 4.05 -13.85 16.91
C HIS A 202 3.59 -12.49 16.40
N SER A 203 2.63 -12.48 15.47
CA SER A 203 2.09 -11.24 14.93
C SER A 203 1.21 -10.48 15.93
N PHE A 204 0.43 -11.18 16.76
CA PHE A 204 -0.25 -10.57 17.91
C PHE A 204 0.74 -9.91 18.85
N MET A 205 1.83 -10.61 19.18
CA MET A 205 2.90 -10.13 20.06
C MET A 205 3.59 -8.86 19.54
N MET A 206 3.69 -8.68 18.21
CA MET A 206 4.27 -7.49 17.60
C MET A 206 3.34 -6.26 17.56
N ALA A 207 2.04 -6.42 17.83
CA ALA A 207 1.03 -5.38 17.60
C ALA A 207 0.15 -5.06 18.81
N ALA A 208 -0.19 -6.04 19.65
CA ALA A 208 -1.13 -5.87 20.76
C ALA A 208 -0.73 -4.73 21.69
N ALA A 209 0.52 -4.72 22.16
CA ALA A 209 1.02 -3.66 23.04
C ALA A 209 0.93 -2.27 22.39
N LYS A 210 1.28 -2.16 21.10
CA LYS A 210 1.21 -0.90 20.34
C LYS A 210 -0.22 -0.36 20.23
N LEU A 211 -1.24 -1.19 20.39
CA LEU A 211 -2.66 -0.81 20.38
C LEU A 211 -3.25 -0.69 21.79
N GLY A 212 -2.43 -0.82 22.85
CA GLY A 212 -2.87 -0.77 24.24
C GLY A 212 -3.57 -2.05 24.71
N VAL A 213 -3.41 -3.16 23.98
CA VAL A 213 -4.06 -4.44 24.27
C VAL A 213 -3.13 -5.28 25.16
N HIS A 214 -3.69 -5.85 26.23
CA HIS A 214 -3.01 -6.84 27.07
C HIS A 214 -3.05 -8.22 26.41
N LEU A 215 -1.96 -8.98 26.52
CA LEU A 215 -1.85 -10.30 25.91
C LEU A 215 -1.57 -11.36 26.98
N ARG A 216 -2.39 -12.41 26.98
CA ARG A 216 -2.22 -13.61 27.82
C ARG A 216 -2.06 -14.81 26.90
N ILE A 217 -1.07 -15.63 27.15
CA ILE A 217 -0.66 -16.69 26.22
C ILE A 217 -0.58 -17.99 27.01
N ALA A 218 -1.34 -18.98 26.57
CA ALA A 218 -1.16 -20.37 26.97
C ALA A 218 -0.63 -21.17 25.77
N THR A 219 0.60 -21.67 25.90
CA THR A 219 1.19 -22.65 24.98
C THR A 219 1.57 -23.91 25.76
N PRO A 220 1.43 -25.12 25.20
CA PRO A 220 2.00 -26.31 25.81
C PRO A 220 3.53 -26.18 25.94
N ARG A 221 4.11 -26.88 26.92
CA ARG A 221 5.57 -26.87 27.12
C ARG A 221 6.28 -27.41 25.88
N GLY A 222 7.30 -26.71 25.42
CA GLY A 222 8.03 -27.03 24.20
C GLY A 222 7.42 -26.48 22.90
N TYR A 223 6.30 -25.77 23.00
CA TYR A 223 5.62 -25.09 21.90
C TYR A 223 5.51 -23.58 22.15
N GLU A 224 6.44 -23.04 22.95
CA GLU A 224 6.49 -21.61 23.25
C GLU A 224 6.80 -20.77 21.99
N PRO A 225 6.41 -19.49 21.96
CA PRO A 225 6.81 -18.57 20.89
C PRO A 225 8.33 -18.46 20.81
N ASP A 226 8.82 -18.05 19.64
CA ASP A 226 10.25 -17.81 19.45
C ASP A 226 10.80 -16.81 20.50
N ALA A 227 11.95 -17.16 21.09
CA ALA A 227 12.51 -16.40 22.21
C ALA A 227 12.85 -14.95 21.84
N SER A 228 13.18 -14.67 20.57
CA SER A 228 13.42 -13.29 20.11
C SER A 228 12.11 -12.49 20.04
N VAL A 229 11.01 -13.15 19.66
CA VAL A 229 9.67 -12.55 19.62
C VAL A 229 9.17 -12.26 21.04
N ILE A 230 9.42 -13.17 22.00
CA ILE A 230 9.10 -12.94 23.42
C ILE A 230 9.81 -11.68 23.94
N ARG A 231 11.13 -11.58 23.75
CA ARG A 231 11.91 -10.43 24.22
C ARG A 231 11.41 -9.11 23.62
N GLU A 232 11.07 -9.08 22.33
CA GLU A 232 10.52 -7.89 21.70
C GLU A 232 9.13 -7.54 22.24
N ALA A 233 8.27 -8.54 22.46
CA ALA A 233 6.94 -8.33 23.01
C ALA A 233 6.95 -7.81 24.45
N GLU A 234 7.89 -8.29 25.28
CA GLU A 234 8.13 -7.78 26.64
C GLU A 234 8.54 -6.32 26.62
N LYS A 235 9.48 -5.97 25.72
CA LYS A 235 9.91 -4.59 25.52
C LYS A 235 8.75 -3.69 25.10
N LEU A 236 7.99 -4.09 24.06
CA LEU A 236 6.83 -3.33 23.58
C LEU A 236 5.77 -3.15 24.67
N SER A 237 5.53 -4.19 25.48
CA SER A 237 4.56 -4.15 26.57
C SER A 237 4.98 -3.17 27.67
N LYS A 238 6.27 -3.15 28.02
CA LYS A 238 6.83 -2.19 28.97
C LYS A 238 6.73 -0.75 28.47
N GLU A 239 7.04 -0.51 27.19
CA GLU A 239 6.96 0.82 26.56
C GLU A 239 5.50 1.32 26.47
N SER A 240 4.55 0.41 26.23
CA SER A 240 3.14 0.75 26.04
C SER A 240 2.32 0.70 27.33
N GLY A 241 2.91 0.26 28.46
CA GLY A 241 2.20 0.07 29.73
C GLY A 241 1.16 -1.06 29.72
N THR A 242 1.29 -2.01 28.81
CA THR A 242 0.40 -3.18 28.72
C THR A 242 0.98 -4.36 29.51
N LYS A 243 0.21 -5.46 29.60
CA LYS A 243 0.58 -6.66 30.34
C LYS A 243 0.77 -7.79 29.35
N LEU A 244 1.89 -8.47 29.46
CA LEU A 244 2.19 -9.71 28.76
C LEU A 244 2.32 -10.81 29.80
N PHE A 245 1.55 -11.89 29.64
CA PHE A 245 1.52 -13.01 30.58
C PHE A 245 1.60 -14.33 29.80
N LEU A 246 2.64 -15.13 30.07
CA LEU A 246 2.84 -16.44 29.47
C LEU A 246 2.61 -17.51 30.54
N THR A 247 1.86 -18.55 30.20
CA THR A 247 1.58 -19.71 31.05
C THR A 247 1.48 -20.98 30.20
N ASN A 248 1.42 -22.13 30.86
CA ASN A 248 1.12 -23.43 30.23
C ASN A 248 -0.29 -23.93 30.62
N ASN A 249 -1.14 -23.03 31.14
CA ASN A 249 -2.48 -23.36 31.60
C ASN A 249 -3.54 -22.54 30.82
N PRO A 250 -4.34 -23.18 29.96
CA PRO A 250 -5.39 -22.51 29.17
C PRO A 250 -6.37 -21.68 30.01
N LEU A 251 -6.77 -22.18 31.18
CA LEU A 251 -7.74 -21.50 32.05
C LEU A 251 -7.12 -20.28 32.75
N GLU A 252 -5.81 -20.29 33.01
CA GLU A 252 -5.12 -19.11 33.53
C GLU A 252 -4.97 -18.02 32.47
N ALA A 253 -4.72 -18.38 31.21
CA ALA A 253 -4.70 -17.39 30.13
C ALA A 253 -6.09 -16.80 29.88
N ALA A 254 -7.14 -17.64 29.87
CA ALA A 254 -8.52 -17.23 29.64
C ALA A 254 -9.09 -16.32 30.74
N ARG A 255 -8.59 -16.41 31.98
CA ARG A 255 -9.21 -15.78 33.15
C ARG A 255 -9.37 -14.26 33.01
N GLY A 256 -10.60 -13.78 32.91
CA GLY A 256 -10.93 -12.36 32.79
C GLY A 256 -10.58 -11.72 31.44
N SER A 257 -10.31 -12.53 30.41
CA SER A 257 -9.98 -12.04 29.07
C SER A 257 -11.24 -11.65 28.29
N ASN A 258 -11.17 -10.57 27.51
CA ASN A 258 -12.27 -10.15 26.62
C ASN A 258 -12.29 -10.96 25.33
N VAL A 259 -11.14 -11.42 24.84
CA VAL A 259 -11.07 -12.15 23.57
C VAL A 259 -10.35 -13.46 23.80
N LEU A 260 -10.97 -14.57 23.39
CA LEU A 260 -10.34 -15.88 23.31
C LEU A 260 -9.94 -16.15 21.86
N VAL A 261 -8.70 -16.53 21.64
CA VAL A 261 -8.13 -16.77 20.31
C VAL A 261 -7.41 -18.11 20.31
N THR A 262 -7.63 -18.90 19.26
CA THR A 262 -6.86 -20.11 18.94
C THR A 262 -6.64 -20.18 17.43
N ASP A 263 -5.77 -21.10 17.03
CA ASP A 263 -5.52 -21.49 15.65
C ASP A 263 -5.35 -23.03 15.58
N THR A 264 -5.26 -23.58 14.37
CA THR A 264 -4.91 -24.98 14.15
C THR A 264 -3.58 -25.31 14.82
N TRP A 265 -3.59 -26.33 15.67
CA TRP A 265 -2.36 -26.79 16.35
C TRP A 265 -1.37 -27.40 15.36
N ILE A 266 -1.90 -27.96 14.26
CA ILE A 266 -1.12 -28.62 13.21
C ILE A 266 -1.09 -27.67 12.02
N SER A 267 0.03 -26.97 11.84
CA SER A 267 0.25 -26.09 10.69
C SER A 267 0.44 -26.91 9.41
N MET A 268 0.23 -26.28 8.24
CA MET A 268 0.52 -26.93 6.96
C MET A 268 2.02 -27.23 6.83
N GLY A 269 2.36 -28.50 6.62
CA GLY A 269 3.74 -29.01 6.59
C GLY A 269 4.18 -29.72 7.87
N GLN A 270 3.31 -29.83 8.89
CA GLN A 270 3.58 -30.52 10.16
C GLN A 270 2.72 -31.79 10.35
N GLU A 271 2.29 -32.41 9.25
CA GLU A 271 1.38 -33.56 9.29
C GLU A 271 1.99 -34.77 10.02
N GLU A 272 3.31 -34.96 9.94
CA GLU A 272 4.05 -36.02 10.64
C GLU A 272 4.05 -35.84 12.17
N GLU A 273 3.97 -34.59 12.65
CA GLU A 273 3.95 -34.25 14.08
C GLU A 273 2.53 -34.34 14.68
N LYS A 274 1.51 -34.55 13.85
CA LYS A 274 0.09 -34.50 14.24
C LYS A 274 -0.21 -35.33 15.48
N LYS A 275 0.25 -36.58 15.52
CA LYS A 275 -0.05 -37.50 16.63
C LYS A 275 0.53 -37.01 17.96
N GLN A 276 1.74 -36.45 17.93
CA GLN A 276 2.42 -35.94 19.11
C GLN A 276 1.78 -34.64 19.59
N LYS A 277 1.52 -33.69 18.67
CA LYS A 277 0.82 -32.44 18.98
C LYS A 277 -0.56 -32.67 19.59
N LEU A 278 -1.36 -33.59 19.05
CA LEU A 278 -2.69 -33.89 19.63
C LEU A 278 -2.61 -34.39 21.08
N LYS A 279 -1.53 -35.09 21.44
CA LYS A 279 -1.28 -35.54 22.80
C LYS A 279 -0.84 -34.40 23.71
N ASP A 280 0.10 -33.57 23.26
CA ASP A 280 0.67 -32.48 24.05
C ASP A 280 -0.31 -31.33 24.27
N PHE A 281 -1.21 -31.10 23.31
CA PHE A 281 -2.25 -30.08 23.35
C PHE A 281 -3.53 -30.57 24.05
N HIS A 282 -3.51 -31.75 24.66
CA HIS A 282 -4.65 -32.23 25.43
C HIS A 282 -5.05 -31.22 26.52
N GLY A 283 -6.31 -30.77 26.51
CA GLY A 283 -6.83 -29.75 27.41
C GLY A 283 -6.72 -28.31 26.90
N TYR A 284 -6.17 -28.08 25.70
CA TYR A 284 -6.09 -26.75 25.08
C TYR A 284 -7.30 -26.40 24.20
N GLN A 285 -8.22 -27.34 23.97
CA GLN A 285 -9.44 -27.06 23.21
C GLN A 285 -10.25 -25.96 23.90
N ILE A 286 -10.60 -24.91 23.16
CA ILE A 286 -11.49 -23.87 23.66
C ILE A 286 -12.92 -24.41 23.66
N THR A 287 -13.55 -24.37 24.82
CA THR A 287 -14.94 -24.77 25.04
C THR A 287 -15.67 -23.70 25.83
N MET A 288 -16.98 -23.86 26.04
CA MET A 288 -17.72 -22.97 26.94
C MET A 288 -17.18 -22.95 28.37
N GLN A 289 -16.48 -24.00 28.84
CA GLN A 289 -15.82 -23.99 30.16
C GLN A 289 -14.65 -22.99 30.19
N THR A 290 -13.90 -22.88 29.08
CA THR A 290 -12.88 -21.84 28.91
C THR A 290 -13.52 -20.46 28.91
N GLY A 291 -14.65 -20.30 28.23
CA GLY A 291 -15.45 -19.06 28.24
C GLY A 291 -15.99 -18.66 29.62
N LYS A 292 -16.30 -19.62 30.50
CA LYS A 292 -16.83 -19.32 31.85
C LYS A 292 -15.84 -18.59 32.76
N VAL A 293 -14.54 -18.78 32.57
CA VAL A 293 -13.51 -18.06 33.34
C VAL A 293 -13.12 -16.73 32.70
N ALA A 294 -13.52 -16.49 31.44
CA ALA A 294 -13.29 -15.26 30.72
C ALA A 294 -14.17 -14.11 31.23
N ALA A 295 -13.98 -12.89 30.70
CA ALA A 295 -14.82 -11.76 31.05
C ALA A 295 -16.27 -11.98 30.58
N PRO A 296 -17.31 -11.42 31.24
CA PRO A 296 -18.71 -11.66 30.86
C PRO A 296 -19.06 -11.28 29.41
N ASP A 297 -18.33 -10.33 28.84
CA ASP A 297 -18.46 -9.81 27.47
C ASP A 297 -17.56 -10.55 26.46
N TRP A 298 -16.99 -11.70 26.81
CA TRP A 298 -16.01 -12.36 25.97
C TRP A 298 -16.49 -12.70 24.54
N THR A 299 -15.57 -12.59 23.59
CA THR A 299 -15.72 -12.97 22.18
C THR A 299 -14.66 -13.99 21.75
N PHE A 300 -14.89 -14.67 20.64
CA PHE A 300 -13.99 -15.68 20.09
C PHE A 300 -13.50 -15.34 18.68
N LEU A 301 -12.20 -15.53 18.42
CA LEU A 301 -11.55 -15.39 17.10
C LEU A 301 -10.81 -16.66 16.70
N HIS A 302 -10.72 -16.89 15.39
CA HIS A 302 -10.02 -18.00 14.78
C HIS A 302 -9.71 -17.70 13.30
N CYS A 303 -8.43 -17.71 12.92
CA CYS A 303 -7.99 -17.25 11.59
C CYS A 303 -8.41 -18.13 10.39
N LEU A 304 -8.79 -19.38 10.67
CA LEU A 304 -9.24 -20.42 9.73
C LEU A 304 -8.10 -20.99 8.87
N PRO A 305 -8.19 -22.26 8.42
CA PRO A 305 -9.30 -23.20 8.57
C PRO A 305 -9.36 -23.81 9.97
N ARG A 306 -10.57 -23.89 10.53
CA ARG A 306 -10.81 -24.53 11.83
C ARG A 306 -11.01 -26.04 11.66
N LYS A 307 -10.51 -26.80 12.63
CA LYS A 307 -10.75 -28.21 12.90
C LYS A 307 -11.35 -28.37 14.31
N GLN A 308 -11.81 -29.58 14.63
CA GLN A 308 -12.55 -29.82 15.87
C GLN A 308 -11.65 -29.82 17.11
N GLU A 309 -10.35 -30.00 16.94
CA GLU A 309 -9.41 -30.19 18.04
C GLU A 309 -9.18 -28.90 18.83
N GLU A 310 -9.06 -27.76 18.15
CA GLU A 310 -8.74 -26.48 18.78
C GLU A 310 -9.93 -25.76 19.45
N VAL A 311 -11.15 -26.00 18.97
CA VAL A 311 -12.37 -25.37 19.50
C VAL A 311 -13.58 -26.27 19.23
N ASP A 312 -14.54 -26.34 20.15
CA ASP A 312 -15.80 -27.06 19.94
C ASP A 312 -16.80 -26.28 19.04
N ASP A 313 -17.83 -26.97 18.56
CA ASP A 313 -18.87 -26.34 17.73
C ASP A 313 -19.71 -25.33 18.52
N GLU A 314 -19.86 -25.56 19.83
CA GLU A 314 -20.66 -24.70 20.70
C GLU A 314 -20.07 -23.29 20.76
N VAL A 315 -18.75 -23.16 20.95
CA VAL A 315 -18.04 -21.87 20.92
C VAL A 315 -17.94 -21.35 19.49
N PHE A 316 -17.52 -22.18 18.53
CA PHE A 316 -17.23 -21.74 17.17
C PHE A 316 -18.45 -21.14 16.46
N TYR A 317 -19.63 -21.70 16.67
CA TYR A 317 -20.89 -21.21 16.10
C TYR A 317 -21.73 -20.39 17.09
N SER A 318 -21.20 -20.08 18.27
CA SER A 318 -21.91 -19.22 19.24
C SER A 318 -22.10 -17.80 18.72
N GLN A 319 -23.03 -17.07 19.34
CA GLN A 319 -23.19 -15.63 19.12
C GLN A 319 -21.98 -14.79 19.56
N ARG A 320 -21.05 -15.38 20.33
CA ARG A 320 -19.80 -14.74 20.76
C ARG A 320 -18.67 -14.91 19.74
N SER A 321 -18.86 -15.79 18.77
CA SER A 321 -17.90 -16.04 17.71
C SER A 321 -17.91 -14.90 16.70
N LEU A 322 -16.74 -14.32 16.46
CA LEU A 322 -16.50 -13.28 15.45
C LEU A 322 -15.70 -13.82 14.26
N VAL A 323 -15.57 -15.14 14.12
CA VAL A 323 -14.77 -15.81 13.09
C VAL A 323 -15.15 -15.41 11.67
N PHE A 324 -16.45 -15.29 11.37
CA PHE A 324 -16.89 -14.90 10.02
C PHE A 324 -16.73 -13.39 9.75
N PRO A 325 -17.08 -12.48 10.69
CA PRO A 325 -16.68 -11.07 10.61
C PRO A 325 -15.17 -10.87 10.42
N GLU A 326 -14.35 -11.64 11.15
CA GLU A 326 -12.89 -11.66 11.04
C GLU A 326 -12.43 -12.06 9.63
N ALA A 327 -12.98 -13.16 9.10
CA ALA A 327 -12.68 -13.63 7.76
C ALA A 327 -13.08 -12.61 6.67
N GLU A 328 -14.19 -11.89 6.83
CA GLU A 328 -14.56 -10.80 5.92
C GLU A 328 -13.57 -9.64 6.00
N ASN A 329 -13.16 -9.27 7.22
CA ASN A 329 -12.25 -8.15 7.46
C ASN A 329 -10.86 -8.34 6.85
N ARG A 330 -10.46 -9.57 6.53
CA ARG A 330 -9.28 -9.87 5.68
C ARG A 330 -9.31 -9.12 4.34
N LYS A 331 -10.49 -8.94 3.74
CA LYS A 331 -10.65 -8.21 2.47
C LYS A 331 -10.42 -6.72 2.65
N TRP A 332 -11.02 -6.12 3.67
CA TRP A 332 -10.93 -4.68 3.89
C TRP A 332 -9.53 -4.27 4.33
N THR A 333 -8.85 -5.10 5.13
CA THR A 333 -7.49 -4.82 5.59
C THR A 333 -6.44 -4.97 4.50
N ILE A 334 -6.55 -5.98 3.62
CA ILE A 334 -5.60 -6.14 2.51
C ILE A 334 -5.76 -5.05 1.44
N MET A 335 -6.97 -4.53 1.24
CA MET A 335 -7.21 -3.41 0.34
C MET A 335 -6.38 -2.18 0.73
N ILE A 336 -6.00 -2.03 1.99
CA ILE A 336 -5.19 -0.91 2.50
C ILE A 336 -3.72 -1.14 2.24
N THR A 337 -3.20 -2.35 2.47
CA THR A 337 -1.80 -2.64 2.18
C THR A 337 -1.53 -2.46 0.69
N GLY A 338 -2.50 -2.76 -0.19
CA GLY A 338 -2.42 -2.43 -1.61
C GLY A 338 -2.67 -0.94 -1.93
N ALA A 339 -3.72 -0.34 -1.36
CA ALA A 339 -4.16 1.02 -1.69
C ALA A 339 -3.33 2.14 -1.04
N ILE A 340 -2.88 2.03 0.21
CA ILE A 340 -2.09 3.07 0.89
C ILE A 340 -0.67 3.13 0.31
N LEU A 341 -0.06 1.99 -0.02
CA LEU A 341 1.28 1.98 -0.60
C LEU A 341 1.31 2.64 -2.00
N LEU A 342 0.17 2.65 -2.72
CA LEU A 342 0.04 3.20 -4.07
C LEU A 342 -0.72 4.53 -4.20
N ALA A 343 -1.78 4.78 -3.44
CA ALA A 343 -2.63 5.96 -3.59
C ALA A 343 -1.93 7.25 -3.16
N VAL A 344 -1.00 7.17 -2.20
CA VAL A 344 -0.06 8.27 -1.88
C VAL A 344 0.93 8.50 -3.04
N GLY A 345 1.14 7.50 -3.90
CA GLY A 345 1.88 7.57 -5.16
C GLY A 345 1.17 8.35 -6.25
N VAL A 346 -0.12 8.09 -6.47
CA VAL A 346 -0.91 8.73 -7.53
C VAL A 346 -1.28 10.17 -7.17
N TRP A 347 -1.54 10.48 -5.89
CA TRP A 347 -1.71 11.86 -5.44
C TRP A 347 -0.48 12.71 -5.78
N GLY A 348 0.73 12.18 -5.56
CA GLY A 348 1.99 12.82 -5.94
C GLY A 348 2.18 12.98 -7.46
N LYS A 349 1.76 12.00 -8.26
CA LYS A 349 1.85 12.08 -9.73
C LYS A 349 0.88 13.10 -10.33
N LEU A 350 -0.31 13.23 -9.76
CA LEU A 350 -1.30 14.23 -10.18
C LEU A 350 -0.90 15.66 -9.77
N THR A 351 -0.09 15.81 -8.71
CA THR A 351 0.51 17.11 -8.39
C THR A 351 1.64 17.49 -9.36
N LEU A 352 2.10 16.59 -10.22
CA LEU A 352 3.13 16.88 -11.23
C LEU A 352 2.58 17.50 -12.53
N GLY A 353 1.28 17.34 -12.79
CA GLY A 353 0.63 17.87 -14.00
C GLY A 353 0.63 19.41 -14.08
N THR A 354 0.64 20.08 -12.93
CA THR A 354 0.74 21.55 -12.80
C THR A 354 2.14 22.10 -13.09
N TYR A 355 3.20 21.29 -13.04
CA TYR A 355 4.53 21.71 -13.47
C TYR A 355 4.68 21.67 -15.00
N ILE A 356 3.96 20.78 -15.68
CA ILE A 356 4.00 20.61 -17.14
C ILE A 356 3.32 21.78 -17.87
N SER A 357 2.27 22.37 -17.28
CA SER A 357 1.55 23.51 -17.86
C SER A 357 2.38 24.80 -17.95
N LEU A 358 3.45 24.95 -17.16
CA LEU A 358 4.38 26.10 -17.23
C LEU A 358 5.47 25.95 -18.31
N ILE A 359 5.69 24.74 -18.81
CA ILE A 359 6.75 24.42 -19.78
C ILE A 359 6.18 24.37 -21.20
N ALA A 360 4.90 24.02 -21.36
CA ALA A 360 4.34 23.56 -22.62
C ALA A 360 3.50 24.60 -23.39
N GLU A 361 3.93 25.87 -23.44
CA GLU A 361 3.24 26.85 -24.31
C GLU A 361 3.83 27.00 -25.71
N ASN A 362 5.02 26.46 -26.01
CA ASN A 362 5.59 26.53 -27.36
C ASN A 362 6.11 25.20 -27.94
N SER A 363 5.92 24.06 -27.27
CA SER A 363 6.26 22.75 -27.84
C SER A 363 5.04 21.81 -27.82
N THR A 364 4.01 22.22 -28.55
CA THR A 364 2.74 21.48 -28.73
C THR A 364 2.86 20.08 -29.32
N ASN A 365 4.07 19.54 -29.53
CA ASN A 365 4.24 18.24 -30.14
C ASN A 365 4.95 17.23 -29.23
N ALA A 366 5.67 17.58 -28.16
CA ALA A 366 6.47 16.58 -27.45
C ALA A 366 5.63 15.49 -26.73
N PRO A 367 4.57 15.83 -25.98
CA PRO A 367 3.69 14.82 -25.38
C PRO A 367 2.92 14.02 -26.44
N TYR A 368 2.45 14.67 -27.50
CA TYR A 368 1.71 14.03 -28.59
C TYR A 368 2.58 13.13 -29.46
N VAL A 369 3.85 13.50 -29.66
CA VAL A 369 4.87 12.68 -30.32
C VAL A 369 5.14 11.44 -29.45
N LEU A 370 5.36 11.59 -28.13
CA LEU A 370 5.55 10.43 -27.25
C LEU A 370 4.34 9.49 -27.21
N ILE A 371 3.12 10.04 -27.21
CA ILE A 371 1.89 9.24 -27.30
C ILE A 371 1.78 8.56 -28.68
N GLY A 372 2.10 9.26 -29.76
CA GLY A 372 2.09 8.73 -31.12
C GLY A 372 3.13 7.60 -31.31
N THR A 373 4.35 7.80 -30.85
CA THR A 373 5.42 6.79 -30.90
C THR A 373 5.06 5.59 -30.04
N GLY A 374 4.57 5.80 -28.80
CA GLY A 374 4.14 4.72 -27.92
C GLY A 374 2.98 3.90 -28.49
N THR A 375 2.00 4.56 -29.13
CA THR A 375 0.89 3.88 -29.81
C THR A 375 1.38 3.05 -31.00
N THR A 376 2.31 3.59 -31.77
CA THR A 376 2.93 2.91 -32.93
C THR A 376 3.72 1.67 -32.50
N ILE A 377 4.47 1.76 -31.41
CA ILE A 377 5.22 0.64 -30.81
C ILE A 377 4.28 -0.49 -30.37
N ILE A 378 3.15 -0.16 -29.74
CA ILE A 378 2.16 -1.17 -29.32
C ILE A 378 1.55 -1.88 -30.54
N VAL A 379 1.19 -1.11 -31.58
CA VAL A 379 0.64 -1.68 -32.82
C VAL A 379 1.65 -2.60 -33.51
N PHE A 380 2.92 -2.21 -33.58
CA PHE A 380 3.96 -3.06 -34.16
C PHE A 380 4.33 -4.26 -33.27
N GLY A 381 4.29 -4.12 -31.95
CA GLY A 381 4.48 -5.22 -31.00
C GLY A 381 3.42 -6.32 -31.16
N LEU A 382 2.16 -5.95 -31.40
CA LEU A 382 1.09 -6.89 -31.73
C LEU A 382 1.34 -7.58 -33.09
N PHE A 383 1.87 -6.85 -34.07
CA PHE A 383 2.24 -7.41 -35.38
C PHE A 383 3.38 -8.43 -35.28
N GLY A 384 4.36 -8.20 -34.40
CA GLY A 384 5.44 -9.14 -34.10
C GLY A 384 4.92 -10.47 -33.53
N CYS A 385 3.96 -10.40 -32.60
CA CYS A 385 3.32 -11.60 -32.05
C CYS A 385 2.59 -12.42 -33.14
N PHE A 386 1.86 -11.76 -34.04
CA PHE A 386 1.22 -12.41 -35.19
C PHE A 386 2.23 -13.00 -36.20
N ALA A 387 3.36 -12.33 -36.45
CA ALA A 387 4.40 -12.80 -37.35
C ALA A 387 5.07 -14.07 -36.82
N THR A 388 5.34 -14.14 -35.51
CA THR A 388 5.86 -15.33 -34.84
C THR A 388 4.87 -16.49 -34.90
N CYS A 389 3.57 -16.24 -34.64
CA CYS A 389 2.54 -17.28 -34.71
C CYS A 389 2.32 -17.85 -36.12
N ARG A 390 2.58 -17.06 -37.18
CA ARG A 390 2.45 -17.52 -38.58
C ARG A 390 3.74 -18.09 -39.17
N GLY A 391 4.86 -18.02 -38.47
CA GLY A 391 6.16 -18.55 -38.94
C GLY A 391 6.63 -17.97 -40.28
N SER A 392 6.16 -16.77 -40.66
CA SER A 392 6.48 -16.17 -41.98
C SER A 392 7.80 -15.38 -41.92
N PRO A 393 8.85 -15.80 -42.65
CA PRO A 393 10.14 -15.11 -42.63
C PRO A 393 10.08 -13.68 -43.17
N TRP A 394 9.15 -13.40 -44.09
CA TRP A 394 8.95 -12.08 -44.66
C TRP A 394 8.35 -11.09 -43.66
N MET A 395 7.37 -11.53 -42.86
CA MET A 395 6.77 -10.70 -41.81
C MET A 395 7.76 -10.39 -40.67
N LEU A 396 8.64 -11.34 -40.35
CA LEU A 396 9.69 -11.14 -39.35
C LEU A 396 10.74 -10.11 -39.82
N LYS A 397 11.13 -10.14 -41.10
CA LYS A 397 12.03 -9.13 -41.69
C LYS A 397 11.40 -7.73 -41.67
N LEU A 398 10.11 -7.63 -41.96
CA LEU A 398 9.37 -6.37 -41.91
C LEU A 398 9.26 -5.83 -40.48
N TYR A 399 9.02 -6.70 -39.51
CA TYR A 399 9.00 -6.37 -38.08
C TYR A 399 10.36 -5.85 -37.59
N ALA A 400 11.46 -6.51 -37.94
CA ALA A 400 12.81 -6.06 -37.62
C ALA A 400 13.10 -4.66 -38.22
N MET A 401 12.73 -4.41 -39.48
CA MET A 401 12.90 -3.09 -40.11
C MET A 401 12.15 -1.97 -39.35
N PHE A 402 10.92 -2.23 -38.89
CA PHE A 402 10.16 -1.27 -38.09
C PHE A 402 10.76 -1.04 -36.70
N LEU A 403 11.26 -2.08 -36.04
CA LEU A 403 11.94 -1.94 -34.76
C LEU A 403 13.21 -1.11 -34.89
N SER A 404 14.03 -1.33 -35.92
CA SER A 404 15.23 -0.52 -36.16
C SER A 404 14.88 0.95 -36.44
N LEU A 405 13.76 1.24 -37.13
CA LEU A 405 13.30 2.61 -37.38
C LEU A 405 12.79 3.30 -36.09
N VAL A 406 12.08 2.56 -35.23
CA VAL A 406 11.67 3.04 -33.90
C VAL A 406 12.90 3.31 -33.03
N PHE A 407 13.86 2.39 -32.99
CA PHE A 407 15.11 2.55 -32.26
C PHE A 407 15.87 3.81 -32.70
N LEU A 408 15.98 4.06 -34.02
CA LEU A 408 16.59 5.28 -34.54
C LEU A 408 15.82 6.54 -34.12
N ALA A 409 14.49 6.50 -34.13
CA ALA A 409 13.67 7.62 -33.68
C ALA A 409 13.82 7.90 -32.17
N GLU A 410 13.85 6.85 -31.35
CA GLU A 410 14.07 6.95 -29.89
C GLU A 410 15.48 7.46 -29.56
N LEU A 411 16.49 7.00 -30.31
CA LEU A 411 17.87 7.47 -30.20
C LEU A 411 17.97 8.96 -30.55
N VAL A 412 17.35 9.39 -31.65
CA VAL A 412 17.31 10.81 -32.06
C VAL A 412 16.57 11.65 -31.02
N ALA A 413 15.46 11.16 -30.47
CA ALA A 413 14.71 11.86 -29.42
C ALA A 413 15.52 11.97 -28.11
N GLY A 414 16.21 10.90 -27.70
CA GLY A 414 17.07 10.88 -26.52
C GLY A 414 18.28 11.82 -26.66
N ILE A 415 18.95 11.78 -27.81
CA ILE A 415 20.04 12.71 -28.14
C ILE A 415 19.51 14.15 -28.17
N SER A 416 18.37 14.40 -28.80
CA SER A 416 17.75 15.73 -28.86
C SER A 416 17.43 16.26 -27.45
N GLY A 417 16.80 15.46 -26.59
CA GLY A 417 16.49 15.87 -25.21
C GLY A 417 17.73 16.22 -24.40
N PHE A 418 18.84 15.50 -24.61
CA PHE A 418 20.12 15.78 -23.96
C PHE A 418 20.83 17.01 -24.54
N VAL A 419 20.81 17.19 -25.86
CA VAL A 419 21.44 18.33 -26.56
C VAL A 419 20.70 19.63 -26.27
N PHE A 420 19.36 19.62 -26.27
CA PHE A 420 18.53 20.80 -26.01
C PHE A 420 18.34 21.12 -24.52
N ARG A 421 19.02 20.42 -23.60
CA ARG A 421 18.92 20.66 -22.14
C ARG A 421 19.19 22.11 -21.73
N HIS A 422 20.08 22.80 -22.45
CA HIS A 422 20.40 24.19 -22.18
C HIS A 422 19.29 25.13 -22.67
N GLU A 423 18.67 24.83 -23.82
CA GLU A 423 17.54 25.60 -24.33
C GLU A 423 16.30 25.48 -23.44
N ILE A 424 16.07 24.31 -22.82
CA ILE A 424 14.97 24.11 -21.87
C ILE A 424 15.13 25.01 -20.64
N LYS A 425 16.35 25.14 -20.10
CA LYS A 425 16.61 26.03 -18.95
C LYS A 425 16.39 27.49 -19.31
N VAL A 426 16.87 27.92 -20.48
CA VAL A 426 16.70 29.28 -20.98
C VAL A 426 15.22 29.58 -21.23
N THR A 427 14.49 28.63 -21.82
CA THR A 427 13.05 28.75 -22.06
C THR A 427 12.27 28.81 -20.76
N PHE A 428 12.57 27.93 -19.80
CA PHE A 428 11.94 27.95 -18.47
C PHE A 428 12.21 29.26 -17.74
N LEU A 429 13.46 29.77 -17.77
CA LEU A 429 13.79 31.07 -17.18
C LEU A 429 12.92 32.18 -17.77
N ARG A 430 12.81 32.23 -19.10
CA ARG A 430 12.03 33.25 -19.80
C ARG A 430 10.54 33.16 -19.47
N THR A 431 9.94 31.99 -19.64
CA THR A 431 8.49 31.79 -19.42
C THR A 431 8.11 31.98 -17.96
N TYR A 432 8.95 31.51 -17.02
CA TYR A 432 8.69 31.71 -15.58
C TYR A 432 8.84 33.18 -15.18
N ASN A 433 9.80 33.90 -15.78
CA ASN A 433 9.94 35.34 -15.56
C ASN A 433 8.74 36.13 -16.11
N GLU A 434 8.28 35.82 -17.32
CA GLU A 434 7.06 36.39 -17.89
C GLU A 434 5.84 36.12 -16.98
N ALA A 435 5.68 34.88 -16.50
CA ALA A 435 4.58 34.52 -15.60
C ALA A 435 4.62 35.24 -14.24
N VAL A 436 5.80 35.56 -13.70
CA VAL A 436 5.94 36.36 -12.47
C VAL A 436 5.64 37.84 -12.73
N LEU A 437 6.01 38.38 -13.89
CA LEU A 437 5.74 39.77 -14.26
C LEU A 437 4.24 40.03 -14.51
N ASP A 438 3.57 39.10 -15.20
CA ASP A 438 2.16 39.17 -15.59
C ASP A 438 1.20 38.56 -14.54
N TYR A 439 1.74 38.18 -13.37
CA TYR A 439 0.99 37.55 -12.30
C TYR A 439 -0.20 38.41 -11.86
N ASN A 440 -1.38 37.79 -11.74
CA ASN A 440 -2.64 38.46 -11.37
C ASN A 440 -3.49 37.65 -10.36
N ALA A 441 -2.93 36.57 -9.80
CA ALA A 441 -3.54 35.64 -8.84
C ALA A 441 -4.76 34.83 -9.33
N ASN A 442 -5.34 35.16 -10.50
CA ASN A 442 -6.63 34.63 -10.93
C ASN A 442 -6.53 33.65 -12.11
N ASP A 443 -5.49 33.77 -12.93
CA ASP A 443 -5.29 32.92 -14.11
C ASP A 443 -4.50 31.64 -13.81
N GLU A 444 -4.52 30.70 -14.77
CA GLU A 444 -3.85 29.40 -14.63
C GLU A 444 -2.32 29.54 -14.53
N ARG A 445 -1.70 30.53 -15.19
CA ARG A 445 -0.27 30.80 -15.05
C ARG A 445 0.08 31.30 -13.64
N SER A 446 -0.72 32.19 -13.06
CA SER A 446 -0.53 32.64 -11.66
C SER A 446 -0.66 31.49 -10.67
N LYS A 447 -1.63 30.59 -10.85
CA LYS A 447 -1.77 29.40 -9.99
C LYS A 447 -0.55 28.49 -10.08
N ALA A 448 0.04 28.37 -11.27
CA ALA A 448 1.23 27.57 -11.47
C ALA A 448 2.48 28.23 -10.85
N VAL A 449 2.63 29.55 -10.95
CA VAL A 449 3.65 30.33 -10.21
C VAL A 449 3.48 30.12 -8.70
N ASP A 450 2.25 30.26 -8.20
CA ASP A 450 1.97 30.03 -6.79
C ASP A 450 2.31 28.61 -6.36
N TYR A 451 1.98 27.62 -7.18
CA TYR A 451 2.27 26.22 -6.91
C TYR A 451 3.78 25.94 -6.85
N VAL A 452 4.57 26.55 -7.73
CA VAL A 452 6.04 26.46 -7.72
C VAL A 452 6.61 27.12 -6.46
N GLN A 453 6.09 28.28 -6.05
CA GLN A 453 6.60 29.06 -4.90
C GLN A 453 6.08 28.56 -3.54
N THR A 454 4.89 27.94 -3.52
CA THR A 454 4.11 27.82 -2.29
C THR A 454 4.82 27.05 -1.20
N SER A 455 4.74 27.55 0.03
CA SER A 455 4.53 26.71 1.22
C SER A 455 3.05 26.57 1.61
N VAL A 456 2.16 27.50 1.22
CA VAL A 456 0.73 27.46 1.62
C VAL A 456 -0.14 28.21 0.60
N SER A 457 -1.03 27.49 -0.11
CA SER A 457 -2.24 28.09 -0.67
C SER A 457 -3.46 27.38 -0.09
N LYS A 458 -4.20 28.09 0.77
CA LYS A 458 -5.38 27.58 1.47
C LYS A 458 -6.58 27.64 0.53
N LYS A 459 -6.77 26.60 -0.26
CA LYS A 459 -8.10 26.16 -0.71
C LYS A 459 -8.17 24.64 -0.57
N ARG A 460 -9.06 24.17 0.32
CA ARG A 460 -9.32 22.75 0.66
C ARG A 460 -8.34 22.00 1.58
N GLY A 461 -7.49 22.68 2.35
CA GLY A 461 -6.87 22.09 3.55
C GLY A 461 -5.92 20.90 3.32
N VAL A 462 -5.24 20.83 2.18
CA VAL A 462 -4.22 19.81 1.89
C VAL A 462 -2.81 20.42 1.98
N TRP A 463 -1.93 19.82 2.77
CA TRP A 463 -0.50 20.16 2.82
C TRP A 463 0.24 19.38 1.72
N ASN A 464 0.92 20.08 0.80
CA ASN A 464 1.69 19.45 -0.29
C ASN A 464 3.18 19.42 0.05
N SER A 465 3.80 18.24 0.04
CA SER A 465 5.21 18.02 0.43
C SER A 465 6.26 18.31 -0.68
N HIS A 466 5.87 18.92 -1.81
CA HIS A 466 6.78 19.26 -2.92
C HIS A 466 6.84 20.78 -3.20
N SER A 467 6.45 21.59 -2.23
CA SER A 467 6.74 23.02 -2.19
C SER A 467 8.23 23.28 -2.37
N LEU A 468 8.66 23.79 -3.53
CA LEU A 468 10.00 24.38 -3.65
C LEU A 468 9.96 25.62 -2.77
N ARG A 469 10.64 25.58 -1.63
CA ARG A 469 10.67 26.64 -0.61
C ARG A 469 11.41 27.87 -1.15
N CYS A 470 10.83 28.52 -2.13
CA CYS A 470 11.44 29.55 -2.94
C CYS A 470 10.48 30.71 -3.18
N CYS A 471 11.03 31.85 -3.58
CA CYS A 471 10.26 33.01 -3.95
C CYS A 471 10.87 33.70 -5.15
N GLY A 472 10.01 34.04 -6.12
CA GLY A 472 10.39 34.72 -7.34
C GLY A 472 11.27 33.86 -8.25
N VAL A 473 11.79 34.49 -9.30
CA VAL A 473 12.60 33.83 -10.32
C VAL A 473 14.00 33.54 -9.78
N GLN A 474 14.76 34.59 -9.47
CA GLN A 474 16.12 34.51 -8.93
C GLN A 474 16.14 34.64 -7.41
N ASN A 475 15.21 35.42 -6.87
CA ASN A 475 14.97 35.67 -5.45
C ASN A 475 13.62 36.41 -5.29
N TYR A 476 13.25 36.74 -4.04
CA TYR A 476 12.01 37.46 -3.74
C TYR A 476 11.91 38.85 -4.39
N THR A 477 13.03 39.52 -4.70
CA THR A 477 13.01 40.85 -5.32
C THR A 477 12.50 40.82 -6.75
N SER A 478 12.42 39.65 -7.39
CA SER A 478 11.79 39.46 -8.71
C SER A 478 10.35 40.00 -8.73
N TRP A 479 9.66 40.02 -7.58
CA TRP A 479 8.31 40.56 -7.46
C TRP A 479 8.23 42.08 -7.60
N PHE A 480 9.30 42.83 -7.30
CA PHE A 480 9.25 44.29 -7.33
C PHE A 480 9.01 44.86 -8.73
N GLY A 481 9.33 44.11 -9.78
CA GLY A 481 9.05 44.46 -11.18
C GLY A 481 7.70 43.95 -11.69
N SER A 482 6.92 43.21 -10.89
CA SER A 482 5.64 42.64 -11.32
C SER A 482 4.51 43.66 -11.28
N ASN A 483 3.50 43.47 -12.14
CA ASN A 483 2.28 44.28 -12.13
C ASN A 483 1.46 44.09 -10.83
N TYR A 484 1.71 43.01 -10.10
CA TYR A 484 1.00 42.66 -8.87
C TYR A 484 1.50 43.42 -7.63
N PHE A 485 2.80 43.73 -7.58
CA PHE A 485 3.45 44.25 -6.38
C PHE A 485 2.94 45.61 -5.88
N PRO A 486 2.68 46.62 -6.73
CA PRO A 486 2.21 47.94 -6.28
C PRO A 486 0.90 47.89 -5.50
N GLU A 487 -0.01 47.00 -5.90
CA GLU A 487 -1.32 46.87 -5.27
C GLU A 487 -1.34 45.81 -4.17
N ASN A 488 -0.55 44.73 -4.26
CA ASN A 488 -0.73 43.58 -3.37
C ASN A 488 0.53 43.12 -2.64
N GLY A 489 1.70 43.67 -2.98
CA GLY A 489 2.99 43.24 -2.45
C GLY A 489 3.43 41.88 -2.97
N ILE A 490 4.34 41.22 -2.27
CA ILE A 490 4.80 39.87 -2.61
C ILE A 490 3.66 38.84 -2.37
N PRO A 491 3.40 37.90 -3.29
CA PRO A 491 2.39 36.87 -3.10
C PRO A 491 2.61 36.03 -1.85
N ARG A 492 1.52 35.61 -1.22
CA ARG A 492 1.55 34.76 -0.03
C ARG A 492 2.16 33.38 -0.28
N SER A 493 2.23 32.93 -1.54
CA SER A 493 2.91 31.69 -1.90
C SER A 493 4.40 31.72 -1.52
N CYS A 494 5.05 32.89 -1.55
CA CYS A 494 6.45 33.08 -1.12
C CYS A 494 6.69 33.03 0.39
N CYS A 495 5.63 32.98 1.21
CA CYS A 495 5.75 33.14 2.65
C CYS A 495 6.42 31.92 3.31
N ALA A 496 7.34 32.16 4.24
CA ALA A 496 7.98 31.09 5.00
C ALA A 496 7.05 30.52 6.09
N ASN A 497 6.19 31.36 6.68
CA ASN A 497 5.21 30.97 7.70
C ASN A 497 3.86 31.67 7.52
N ALA A 498 2.83 30.92 7.13
CA ALA A 498 1.52 31.47 6.76
C ALA A 498 0.81 32.26 7.86
N SER A 499 1.12 32.05 9.14
CA SER A 499 0.54 32.82 10.25
C SER A 499 1.14 34.23 10.40
N ASP A 500 2.29 34.50 9.77
CA ASP A 500 3.06 35.74 9.98
C ASP A 500 3.19 36.62 8.71
N CYS A 501 2.57 36.24 7.59
CA CYS A 501 2.58 37.07 6.37
C CYS A 501 1.24 37.81 6.18
N SER A 502 1.13 38.99 6.81
CA SER A 502 0.03 39.91 6.52
C SER A 502 0.24 40.60 5.16
N GLN A 503 -0.85 41.02 4.49
CA GLN A 503 -0.74 41.72 3.20
C GLN A 503 0.00 43.06 3.34
N GLN A 504 -0.09 43.70 4.51
CA GLN A 504 0.60 44.95 4.80
C GLN A 504 2.12 44.73 4.92
N ASP A 505 2.55 43.61 5.52
CA ASP A 505 3.96 43.23 5.60
C ASP A 505 4.55 42.95 4.22
N MET A 506 3.79 42.30 3.34
CA MET A 506 4.26 41.92 1.99
C MET A 506 4.43 43.11 1.04
N ARG A 507 3.83 44.26 1.36
CA ARG A 507 4.03 45.53 0.62
C ARG A 507 5.29 46.27 1.07
N ASN A 508 5.79 46.02 2.28
CA ASN A 508 6.99 46.65 2.79
C ASN A 508 8.21 45.79 2.46
N ALA A 509 9.05 46.23 1.52
CA ALA A 509 10.21 45.48 1.04
C ALA A 509 11.18 45.05 2.17
N THR A 510 11.35 45.87 3.21
CA THR A 510 12.25 45.59 4.34
C THR A 510 11.67 44.57 5.32
N ILE A 511 10.35 44.55 5.49
CA ILE A 511 9.68 43.57 6.37
C ILE A 511 9.44 42.26 5.61
N ALA A 512 9.08 42.33 4.33
CA ALA A 512 8.87 41.16 3.49
C ALA A 512 10.13 40.30 3.38
N SER A 513 11.32 40.90 3.31
CA SER A 513 12.60 40.18 3.20
C SER A 513 12.90 39.26 4.40
N THR A 514 12.33 39.48 5.58
CA THR A 514 12.52 38.58 6.74
C THR A 514 11.46 37.49 6.84
N LYS A 515 10.39 37.58 6.04
CA LYS A 515 9.19 36.73 6.12
C LYS A 515 9.00 35.81 4.90
N VAL A 516 9.71 36.05 3.80
CA VAL A 516 9.63 35.25 2.56
C VAL A 516 10.87 34.39 2.34
N TYR A 517 10.72 33.34 1.52
CA TYR A 517 11.87 32.54 1.07
C TYR A 517 12.87 33.37 0.28
N GLN A 518 14.15 33.25 0.62
CA GLN A 518 15.22 34.03 -0.03
C GLN A 518 15.68 33.41 -1.35
N GLN A 519 15.54 32.09 -1.48
CA GLN A 519 16.02 31.34 -2.62
C GLN A 519 15.07 31.50 -3.82
N GLY A 520 15.62 31.78 -5.00
CA GLY A 520 14.84 31.80 -6.24
C GLY A 520 14.42 30.41 -6.72
N CYS A 521 13.24 30.34 -7.33
CA CYS A 521 12.69 29.08 -7.82
C CYS A 521 13.45 28.54 -9.04
N TYR A 522 14.05 29.41 -9.87
CA TYR A 522 14.79 29.00 -11.06
C TYR A 522 15.95 28.05 -10.73
N ASN A 523 16.77 28.38 -9.73
CA ASN A 523 17.92 27.57 -9.36
C ASN A 523 17.54 26.20 -8.79
N LEU A 524 16.45 26.15 -8.01
CA LEU A 524 15.95 24.88 -7.47
C LEU A 524 15.36 23.98 -8.55
N VAL A 525 14.57 24.55 -9.46
CA VAL A 525 13.97 23.79 -10.57
C VAL A 525 15.07 23.29 -11.52
N THR A 526 16.03 24.14 -11.88
CA THR A 526 17.12 23.73 -12.78
C THR A 526 18.03 22.69 -12.14
N SER A 527 18.35 22.82 -10.85
CA SER A 527 19.10 21.79 -10.11
C SER A 527 18.35 20.46 -10.04
N PHE A 528 17.04 20.48 -9.75
CA PHE A 528 16.20 19.29 -9.78
C PHE A 528 16.18 18.63 -11.16
N MET A 529 16.04 19.42 -12.23
CA MET A 529 16.06 18.90 -13.59
C MET A 529 17.42 18.29 -13.96
N GLU A 530 18.54 18.93 -13.59
CA GLU A 530 19.88 18.41 -13.84
C GLU A 530 20.14 17.06 -13.16
N THR A 531 19.76 16.92 -11.89
CA THR A 531 19.95 15.67 -11.14
C THR A 531 19.13 14.51 -11.72
N ASN A 532 17.92 14.80 -12.22
CA ASN A 532 17.01 13.75 -12.72
C ASN A 532 17.14 13.48 -14.23
N MET A 533 17.65 14.42 -15.03
CA MET A 533 17.87 14.20 -16.47
C MET A 533 18.91 13.11 -16.76
N GLY A 534 19.93 12.96 -15.91
CA GLY A 534 20.91 11.87 -16.06
C GLY A 534 20.26 10.48 -15.93
N ILE A 535 19.29 10.36 -15.02
CA ILE A 535 18.52 9.12 -14.80
C ILE A 535 17.60 8.86 -16.00
N ILE A 536 16.88 9.89 -16.47
CA ILE A 536 15.97 9.77 -17.62
C ILE A 536 16.74 9.40 -18.90
N ALA A 537 17.89 10.03 -19.15
CA ALA A 537 18.77 9.68 -20.26
C ALA A 537 19.28 8.24 -20.13
N GLY A 538 19.72 7.83 -18.93
CA GLY A 538 20.16 6.45 -18.67
C GLY A 538 19.09 5.40 -18.93
N VAL A 539 17.83 5.67 -18.55
CA VAL A 539 16.69 4.79 -18.84
C VAL A 539 16.39 4.75 -20.35
N ALA A 540 16.38 5.91 -21.03
CA ALA A 540 16.13 5.97 -22.47
C ALA A 540 17.22 5.23 -23.27
N PHE A 541 18.49 5.39 -22.91
CA PHE A 541 19.59 4.63 -23.50
C PHE A 541 19.49 3.14 -23.18
N GLY A 542 19.15 2.76 -21.94
CA GLY A 542 18.96 1.36 -21.56
C GLY A 542 17.85 0.67 -22.36
N ILE A 543 16.72 1.37 -22.58
CA ILE A 543 15.62 0.87 -23.41
C ILE A 543 16.09 0.70 -24.87
N ALA A 544 16.77 1.70 -25.44
CA ALA A 544 17.28 1.64 -26.81
C ALA A 544 18.26 0.45 -26.98
N PHE A 545 19.22 0.27 -26.08
CA PHE A 545 20.17 -0.85 -26.15
C PHE A 545 19.48 -2.22 -26.00
N SER A 546 18.48 -2.32 -25.13
CA SER A 546 17.70 -3.57 -24.97
C SER A 546 16.88 -3.95 -26.20
N GLN A 547 16.53 -2.96 -27.05
CA GLN A 547 15.88 -3.20 -28.34
C GLN A 547 16.90 -3.67 -29.40
N GLY A 548 18.11 -3.10 -29.42
CA GLY A 548 19.19 -3.48 -30.35
C GLY A 548 19.75 -4.89 -30.14
N ASP A 549 19.84 -5.37 -28.89
CA ASP A 549 20.31 -6.73 -28.60
C ASP A 549 19.35 -7.82 -29.12
N LYS A 550 18.07 -7.51 -29.31
CA LYS A 550 17.09 -8.46 -29.89
C LYS A 550 17.25 -8.64 -31.40
N ASP A 551 17.80 -7.66 -32.10
CA ASP A 551 18.07 -7.76 -33.54
C ASP A 551 19.30 -8.64 -33.84
N CYS A 552 20.24 -8.78 -32.89
CA CYS A 552 21.45 -9.61 -33.04
C CYS A 552 21.23 -11.12 -32.81
N ILE A 553 20.08 -11.55 -32.27
CA ILE A 553 19.83 -12.95 -31.87
C ILE A 553 19.27 -13.82 -33.01
N TYR A 554 18.97 -13.26 -34.18
CA TYR A 554 18.44 -14.04 -35.31
C TYR A 554 19.55 -14.53 -36.26
N HIS A 555 20.33 -15.51 -35.81
CA HIS A 555 21.12 -16.38 -36.70
C HIS A 555 20.23 -17.52 -37.25
N PRO A 556 20.27 -17.88 -38.55
CA PRO A 556 19.26 -18.75 -39.18
C PRO A 556 19.36 -20.26 -38.89
N GLU A 557 20.24 -20.71 -38.00
CA GLU A 557 20.61 -22.14 -37.92
C GLU A 557 19.88 -22.98 -36.86
N VAL A 558 18.96 -22.41 -36.05
CA VAL A 558 18.37 -23.13 -34.89
C VAL A 558 16.86 -23.35 -35.02
N VAL A 559 16.37 -23.78 -36.19
CA VAL A 559 14.92 -24.06 -36.41
C VAL A 559 14.65 -25.53 -36.79
N GLU A 560 15.65 -26.40 -36.89
CA GLU A 560 15.42 -27.78 -37.39
C GLU A 560 14.97 -28.83 -36.36
N ASP A 561 14.93 -28.57 -35.04
CA ASP A 561 14.81 -29.68 -34.06
C ASP A 561 13.50 -29.75 -33.24
N CYS A 562 12.46 -28.98 -33.57
CA CYS A 562 11.17 -29.01 -32.85
C CYS A 562 10.04 -29.76 -33.59
N GLY A 563 10.38 -30.75 -34.43
CA GLY A 563 9.45 -31.39 -35.36
C GLY A 563 9.28 -32.91 -35.28
N ARG A 564 9.60 -33.60 -34.17
CA ARG A 564 9.36 -35.05 -34.05
C ARG A 564 8.50 -35.43 -32.85
N THR A 565 7.27 -35.86 -33.13
CA THR A 565 6.37 -36.61 -32.24
C THR A 565 6.93 -38.00 -31.92
N PRO A 566 6.79 -38.54 -30.70
CA PRO A 566 7.15 -39.94 -30.41
C PRO A 566 6.07 -40.89 -30.92
N GLN A 567 6.44 -41.81 -31.81
CA GLN A 567 5.67 -43.02 -32.11
C GLN A 567 6.00 -44.15 -31.12
N GLU A 568 5.01 -45.00 -30.93
CA GLU A 568 4.91 -46.20 -30.10
C GLU A 568 6.16 -47.10 -30.07
N HIS A 569 6.60 -47.48 -28.86
CA HIS A 569 6.81 -48.87 -28.45
C HIS A 569 7.01 -49.00 -26.94
#